data_AF-A0A1I7YD40-F1
#
_entry.id   AF-A0A1I7YD40-F1
#
_cell.length_a   1.000
_cell.length_b   1.000
_cell.length_c   1.000
_cell.angle_alpha   90.00
_cell.angle_beta   90.00
_cell.angle_gamma   90.00
#
_symmetry.space_group_name_H-M   'P 1'
#
loop_
_entity.id
_entity.type
_entity.pdbx_description
1 polymer ?
#
loop_
_entity_poly.entity_id
_entity_poly.type
_entity_poly.pdbx_seq_one_letter_code
_entity_poly.pdbx_strand_id
1 'polypeptide(L)'
;MKISIAIVWTIAACQAAPYFNYDCTLQLDMKSQTFQFLLTPCTPFVALYFDWYYSLCLISLITTTDLVTLWKITQMKTSPDEDRNRRRSRDRRFFFQTITQGTIIIAELTFYFYISTLVSNKWTQFAMTTFAWILAHTLDGCIVILFNRELRSLRLNIAVTTSESSHHGRQTVATTYHSSHAR
;
A
#
# COMPACT_ATOMS: atom_id res chain seq x y z
N MET A 1 15.61 11.18 3.31
CA MET A 1 14.40 10.41 3.69
C MET A 1 13.32 11.27 4.32
N LYS A 2 13.58 12.00 5.43
CA LYS A 2 12.56 12.87 6.08
C LYS A 2 11.96 13.93 5.14
N ILE A 3 12.80 14.58 4.33
CA ILE A 3 12.37 15.60 3.35
C ILE A 3 11.47 14.98 2.28
N SER A 4 11.84 13.82 1.74
CA SER A 4 11.03 13.11 0.73
C SER A 4 9.66 12.72 1.26
N ILE A 5 9.59 12.27 2.52
CA ILE A 5 8.32 11.95 3.18
C ILE A 5 7.46 13.22 3.30
N ALA A 6 8.04 14.32 3.80
CA ALA A 6 7.32 15.59 3.92
C ALA A 6 6.77 16.06 2.57
N ILE A 7 7.56 15.99 1.50
CA ILE A 7 7.13 16.36 0.14
C ILE A 7 5.94 15.52 -0.31
N VAL A 8 5.99 14.19 -0.15
CA VAL A 8 4.89 13.30 -0.54
C VAL A 8 3.61 13.63 0.22
N TRP A 9 3.69 13.87 1.53
CA TRP A 9 2.54 14.27 2.34
C TRP A 9 1.98 15.64 1.94
N THR A 10 2.84 16.61 1.63
CA THR A 10 2.40 17.92 1.15
C THR A 10 1.68 17.80 -0.18
N ILE A 11 2.22 17.03 -1.14
CA ILE A 11 1.58 16.84 -2.44
C ILE A 11 0.22 16.13 -2.26
N ALA A 12 0.16 15.09 -1.42
CA ALA A 12 -1.09 14.40 -1.12
C ALA A 12 -2.14 15.34 -0.47
N ALA A 13 -1.73 16.19 0.47
CA ALA A 13 -2.61 17.18 1.07
C ALA A 13 -3.11 18.22 0.05
N CYS A 14 -2.22 18.67 -0.85
CA CYS A 14 -2.60 19.56 -1.95
C CYS A 14 -3.59 18.91 -2.92
N GLN A 15 -3.43 17.62 -3.24
CA GLN A 15 -4.39 16.87 -4.06
C GLN A 15 -5.72 16.69 -3.32
N ALA A 16 -5.68 16.50 -2.00
CA ALA A 16 -6.88 16.30 -1.19
C ALA A 16 -7.67 17.61 -0.95
N ALA A 17 -6.99 18.75 -0.98
CA ALA A 17 -7.56 20.05 -0.60
C ALA A 17 -8.84 20.46 -1.37
N PRO A 18 -8.95 20.27 -2.71
CA PRO A 18 -10.15 20.62 -3.46
C PRO A 18 -11.40 19.89 -2.96
N TYR A 19 -11.27 18.65 -2.49
CA TYR A 19 -12.41 17.84 -2.04
C TYR A 19 -13.10 18.36 -0.78
N PHE A 20 -12.45 19.25 -0.01
CA PHE A 20 -13.04 19.90 1.16
C PHE A 20 -13.96 21.09 0.78
N ASN A 21 -13.97 21.51 -0.49
CA ASN A 21 -14.89 22.52 -0.97
C ASN A 21 -16.24 21.88 -1.39
N TYR A 22 -17.35 22.50 -1.02
CA TYR A 22 -18.70 21.98 -1.28
C TYR A 22 -18.98 21.84 -2.78
N ASP A 23 -18.41 22.71 -3.62
CA ASP A 23 -18.58 22.69 -5.08
C ASP A 23 -17.76 21.59 -5.76
N CYS A 24 -16.76 21.01 -5.09
CA CYS A 24 -15.80 20.07 -5.67
C CYS A 24 -15.77 18.74 -4.91
N THR A 25 -16.78 18.48 -4.07
CA THR A 25 -16.86 17.27 -3.25
C THR A 25 -17.27 16.05 -4.07
N LEU A 26 -16.80 14.88 -3.64
CA LEU A 26 -17.21 13.59 -4.20
C LEU A 26 -18.57 13.21 -3.61
N GLN A 27 -19.62 13.18 -4.44
CA GLN A 27 -20.91 12.63 -4.03
C GLN A 27 -21.00 11.15 -4.41
N LEU A 28 -21.53 10.33 -3.50
CA LEU A 28 -21.87 8.95 -3.82
C LEU A 28 -23.08 8.95 -4.76
N ASP A 29 -22.88 8.63 -6.04
CA ASP A 29 -23.99 8.42 -6.96
C ASP A 29 -24.63 7.07 -6.65
N MET A 30 -25.88 7.12 -6.20
CA MET A 30 -26.65 5.94 -5.80
C MET A 30 -27.00 5.02 -6.98
N LYS A 31 -26.82 5.48 -8.23
CA LYS A 31 -27.13 4.70 -9.44
C LYS A 31 -25.91 3.93 -9.95
N SER A 32 -24.73 4.53 -9.97
CA SER A 32 -23.48 3.87 -10.36
C SER A 32 -22.74 3.23 -9.19
N GLN A 33 -23.16 3.51 -7.94
CA GLN A 33 -22.42 3.15 -6.72
C GLN A 33 -20.96 3.60 -6.74
N THR A 34 -20.69 4.64 -7.52
CA THR A 34 -19.38 5.24 -7.63
C THR A 34 -19.39 6.63 -7.01
N PHE A 35 -18.28 7.03 -6.42
CA PHE A 35 -18.09 8.41 -6.05
C PHE A 35 -17.96 9.23 -7.34
N GLN A 36 -19.02 9.95 -7.68
CA GLN A 36 -19.11 10.80 -8.85
C GLN A 36 -18.97 12.25 -8.40
N PHE A 37 -18.30 13.04 -9.22
CA PHE A 37 -18.22 14.47 -8.99
C PHE A 37 -19.58 15.12 -9.27
N LEU A 38 -20.03 16.01 -8.38
CA LEU A 38 -21.27 16.77 -8.60
C LEU A 38 -21.13 17.63 -9.86
N LEU A 39 -22.19 17.80 -10.67
CA LEU A 39 -22.08 18.54 -11.94
C LEU A 39 -21.98 20.06 -11.71
N THR A 40 -20.80 20.52 -11.29
CA THR A 40 -20.45 21.93 -11.05
C THR A 40 -19.33 22.35 -12.01
N PRO A 41 -19.06 23.65 -12.17
CA PRO A 41 -17.93 24.13 -12.97
C PRO A 41 -16.55 23.68 -12.44
N CYS A 42 -16.45 23.32 -11.15
CA CYS A 42 -15.19 22.87 -10.52
C CYS A 42 -14.81 21.43 -10.89
N THR A 43 -15.83 20.59 -11.07
CA THR A 43 -15.69 19.16 -11.34
C THR A 43 -14.80 18.79 -12.51
N PRO A 44 -14.96 19.34 -13.72
CA PRO A 44 -14.08 19.00 -14.83
C PRO A 44 -12.63 19.40 -14.56
N PHE A 45 -12.40 20.47 -13.79
CA PHE A 45 -11.06 20.91 -13.44
C PHE A 45 -10.37 19.94 -12.46
N VAL A 46 -11.05 19.55 -11.37
CA VAL A 46 -10.47 18.61 -10.39
C VAL A 46 -10.30 17.22 -11.01
N ALA A 47 -11.35 16.69 -11.65
CA ALA A 47 -11.33 15.35 -12.21
C ALA A 47 -10.27 15.19 -13.33
N LEU A 48 -10.15 16.17 -14.24
CA LEU A 48 -9.19 16.07 -15.35
C LEU A 48 -7.76 16.32 -14.88
N TYR A 49 -7.51 17.41 -14.15
CA TYR A 49 -6.13 17.82 -13.85
C TYR A 49 -5.54 17.10 -12.63
N PHE A 50 -6.29 17.04 -11.52
CA PHE A 50 -5.77 16.50 -10.25
C PHE A 50 -5.90 14.99 -10.13
N ASP A 51 -6.91 14.39 -10.75
CA ASP A 51 -7.05 12.93 -10.75
C ASP A 51 -6.46 12.32 -12.02
N TRP A 52 -6.94 12.69 -13.20
CA TRP A 52 -6.52 12.05 -14.45
C TRP A 52 -5.08 12.36 -14.86
N TYR A 53 -4.76 13.63 -15.15
CA TYR A 53 -3.44 14.02 -15.65
C TYR A 53 -2.35 13.77 -14.62
N TYR A 54 -2.58 14.12 -13.35
CA TYR A 54 -1.62 13.85 -12.28
C TYR A 54 -1.35 12.35 -12.12
N SER A 55 -2.37 11.49 -12.10
CA SER A 55 -2.18 10.04 -12.00
C SER A 55 -1.45 9.47 -13.21
N LEU A 56 -1.79 9.93 -14.43
CA LEU A 56 -1.09 9.53 -15.65
C LEU A 56 0.40 9.92 -15.62
N CYS A 57 0.72 11.15 -15.19
CA CYS A 57 2.10 11.62 -15.04
C CYS A 57 2.87 10.80 -14.00
N LEU A 58 2.27 10.52 -12.83
CA LEU A 58 2.91 9.70 -11.80
C LEU A 58 3.18 8.26 -12.28
N ILE A 59 2.17 7.61 -12.87
CA ILE A 59 2.31 6.23 -13.38
C ILE A 59 3.40 6.17 -14.45
N SER A 60 3.45 7.15 -15.34
CA SER A 60 4.50 7.25 -16.37
C SER A 60 5.90 7.38 -15.77
N LEU A 61 6.08 8.24 -14.77
CA LEU A 61 7.37 8.44 -14.10
C LEU A 61 7.84 7.19 -13.34
N ILE A 62 6.93 6.54 -12.61
CA ILE A 62 7.20 5.30 -11.86
C ILE A 62 7.60 4.20 -12.83
N THR A 63 6.78 3.97 -13.87
CA THR A 63 7.03 2.94 -14.88
C THR A 63 8.37 3.17 -15.58
N THR A 64 8.70 4.41 -15.94
CA THR A 64 9.98 4.75 -16.56
C THR A 64 11.15 4.45 -15.62
N THR A 65 11.03 4.80 -14.34
CA THR A 65 12.06 4.53 -13.33
C THR A 65 12.29 3.02 -13.14
N ASP A 66 11.21 2.25 -13.09
CA ASP A 66 11.27 0.79 -12.95
C ASP A 66 11.88 0.13 -14.19
N LEU A 67 11.51 0.57 -15.39
CA LEU A 67 12.07 0.09 -16.65
C LEU A 67 13.57 0.42 -16.77
N VAL A 68 13.98 1.64 -16.42
CA VAL A 68 15.40 2.02 -16.40
C VAL A 68 16.17 1.17 -15.40
N THR A 69 15.59 0.92 -14.22
CA THR A 69 16.20 0.07 -13.19
C THR A 69 16.37 -1.35 -13.69
N LEU A 70 15.34 -1.94 -14.31
CA LEU A 70 15.43 -3.25 -14.94
C LEU A 70 16.44 -3.31 -16.08
N TRP A 71 16.43 -2.32 -16.96
CA TRP A 71 17.35 -2.27 -18.08
C TRP A 71 18.81 -2.21 -17.61
N LYS A 72 19.10 -1.41 -16.58
CA LYS A 72 20.42 -1.44 -15.94
C LYS A 72 20.75 -2.81 -15.34
N ILE A 73 19.78 -3.46 -14.69
CA ILE A 73 19.95 -4.78 -14.05
C ILE A 73 20.20 -5.91 -15.05
N THR A 74 19.61 -5.85 -16.25
CA THR A 74 19.82 -6.85 -17.29
C THR A 74 21.17 -6.65 -17.98
N GLN A 75 21.61 -5.40 -18.16
CA GLN A 75 22.93 -5.08 -18.72
C GLN A 75 24.08 -5.39 -17.75
N MET A 76 23.84 -5.33 -16.44
CA MET A 76 24.83 -5.74 -15.44
C MET A 76 25.05 -7.26 -15.45
N LYS A 77 26.22 -7.68 -15.94
CA LYS A 77 26.70 -9.08 -15.81
C LYS A 77 26.87 -9.44 -14.33
N THR A 78 26.74 -10.73 -14.00
CA THR A 78 27.07 -11.24 -12.67
C THR A 78 28.50 -10.83 -12.32
N SER A 79 28.62 -9.99 -11.29
CA SER A 79 29.92 -9.63 -10.73
C SER A 79 30.33 -10.64 -9.67
N PRO A 80 31.64 -10.87 -9.48
CA PRO A 80 32.15 -11.62 -8.32
C PRO A 80 31.87 -10.89 -6.99
N ASP A 81 31.54 -9.61 -7.04
CA ASP A 81 31.07 -8.80 -5.91
C ASP A 81 29.66 -9.24 -5.46
N GLU A 82 29.59 -9.89 -4.30
CA GLU A 82 28.35 -10.39 -3.68
C GLU A 82 27.35 -9.27 -3.35
N ASP A 83 27.83 -8.08 -2.96
CA ASP A 83 26.98 -6.95 -2.59
C ASP A 83 26.24 -6.38 -3.80
N ARG A 84 26.91 -6.31 -4.95
CA ARG A 84 26.25 -5.96 -6.22
C ARG A 84 25.18 -6.97 -6.59
N ASN A 85 25.45 -8.27 -6.43
CA ASN A 85 24.50 -9.32 -6.74
C ASN A 85 23.29 -9.31 -5.78
N ARG A 86 23.53 -8.97 -4.50
CA ARG A 86 22.48 -8.76 -3.49
C ARG A 86 21.58 -7.57 -3.82
N ARG A 87 22.16 -6.42 -4.21
CA ARG A 87 21.40 -5.24 -4.68
C ARG A 87 20.54 -5.59 -5.89
N ARG A 88 21.11 -6.26 -6.89
CA ARG A 88 20.40 -6.74 -8.09
C ARG A 88 19.18 -7.61 -7.75
N SER A 89 19.35 -8.56 -6.81
CA SER A 89 18.26 -9.42 -6.34
C SER A 89 17.16 -8.64 -5.63
N ARG A 90 17.53 -7.61 -4.85
CA ARG A 90 16.59 -6.71 -4.18
C ARG A 90 15.80 -5.88 -5.18
N ASP A 91 16.46 -5.28 -6.16
CA ASP A 91 15.81 -4.44 -7.15
C ASP A 91 14.84 -5.24 -8.04
N ARG A 92 15.20 -6.48 -8.41
CA ARG A 92 14.27 -7.39 -9.11
C ARG A 92 13.03 -7.71 -8.26
N ARG A 93 13.18 -7.89 -6.94
CA ARG A 93 12.05 -8.10 -6.03
C ARG A 93 11.16 -6.87 -5.94
N PHE A 94 11.74 -5.67 -5.87
CA PHE A 94 10.97 -4.42 -5.90
C PHE A 94 10.16 -4.29 -7.19
N PHE A 95 10.73 -4.66 -8.33
CA PHE A 95 9.98 -4.68 -9.59
C PHE A 95 8.78 -5.64 -9.57
N PHE A 96 8.98 -6.88 -9.12
CA PHE A 96 7.86 -7.83 -8.97
C PHE A 96 6.82 -7.37 -7.95
N GLN A 97 7.25 -6.69 -6.89
CA GLN A 97 6.36 -6.03 -5.95
C GLN A 97 5.48 -4.99 -6.67
N THR A 98 6.05 -4.08 -7.45
CA THR A 98 5.26 -3.07 -8.19
C THR A 98 4.25 -3.71 -9.15
N ILE A 99 4.63 -4.76 -9.89
CA ILE A 99 3.69 -5.49 -10.76
C ILE A 99 2.54 -6.09 -9.96
N THR A 100 2.86 -6.72 -8.83
CA THR A 100 1.85 -7.39 -8.00
C THR A 100 0.88 -6.36 -7.42
N GLN A 101 1.38 -5.23 -6.92
CA GLN A 101 0.56 -4.11 -6.42
C GLN A 101 -0.35 -3.55 -7.54
N GLY A 102 0.21 -3.32 -8.74
CA GLY A 102 -0.58 -2.87 -9.88
C GLY A 102 -1.69 -3.84 -10.28
N THR A 103 -1.43 -5.16 -10.20
CA THR A 103 -2.42 -6.20 -10.50
C THR A 103 -3.57 -6.19 -9.50
N ILE A 104 -3.28 -5.96 -8.21
CA ILE A 104 -4.31 -5.85 -7.17
C ILE A 104 -5.22 -4.64 -7.42
N ILE A 105 -4.65 -3.48 -7.75
CA ILE A 105 -5.42 -2.27 -8.06
C ILE A 105 -6.33 -2.50 -9.29
N ILE A 106 -5.81 -3.15 -10.34
CA ILE A 106 -6.64 -3.48 -11.53
C ILE A 106 -7.78 -4.43 -11.16
N ALA A 107 -7.49 -5.45 -10.33
CA ALA A 107 -8.51 -6.38 -9.86
C ALA A 107 -9.57 -5.68 -9.00
N GLU A 108 -9.17 -4.76 -8.12
CA GLU A 108 -10.07 -3.92 -7.34
C GLU A 108 -10.98 -3.07 -8.23
N LEU A 109 -10.42 -2.33 -9.19
CA LEU A 109 -11.20 -1.52 -10.13
C LEU A 109 -12.18 -2.37 -10.93
N THR A 110 -11.76 -3.56 -11.36
CA THR A 110 -12.65 -4.51 -12.04
C THR A 110 -13.79 -4.96 -11.14
N PHE A 111 -13.50 -5.28 -9.87
CA PHE A 111 -14.52 -5.68 -8.91
C PHE A 111 -15.51 -4.53 -8.63
N TYR A 112 -14.98 -3.31 -8.51
CA TYR A 112 -15.74 -2.10 -8.25
C TYR A 112 -16.69 -1.75 -9.40
N PHE A 113 -16.18 -1.67 -10.63
CA PHE A 113 -16.97 -1.24 -11.79
C PHE A 113 -17.83 -2.34 -12.41
N TYR A 114 -17.42 -3.60 -12.31
CA TYR A 114 -18.09 -4.70 -13.01
C TYR A 114 -18.86 -5.60 -12.05
N ILE A 115 -18.19 -6.18 -11.05
CA ILE A 115 -18.80 -7.17 -10.16
C ILE A 115 -19.88 -6.55 -9.28
N SER A 116 -19.66 -5.33 -8.79
CA SER A 116 -20.65 -4.65 -7.94
C SER A 116 -22.00 -4.48 -8.67
N THR A 117 -21.99 -4.18 -9.97
CA THR A 117 -23.21 -3.93 -10.76
C THR A 117 -24.11 -5.16 -10.93
N LEU A 118 -23.61 -6.37 -10.64
CA LEU A 118 -24.36 -7.62 -10.72
C LEU A 118 -25.27 -7.83 -9.48
N VAL A 119 -25.11 -7.04 -8.43
CA VAL A 119 -25.84 -7.19 -7.17
C VAL A 119 -27.00 -6.20 -7.11
N SER A 120 -28.24 -6.68 -7.10
CA SER A 120 -29.45 -5.84 -7.09
C SER A 120 -29.69 -5.11 -5.76
N ASN A 121 -29.12 -5.57 -4.65
CA ASN A 121 -29.29 -4.97 -3.32
C ASN A 121 -28.23 -3.89 -3.05
N LYS A 122 -28.67 -2.64 -2.94
CA LYS A 122 -27.81 -1.46 -2.77
C LYS A 122 -26.92 -1.52 -1.51
N TRP A 123 -27.43 -2.05 -0.41
CA TRP A 123 -26.68 -2.16 0.85
C TRP A 123 -25.61 -3.26 0.78
N THR A 124 -25.95 -4.38 0.14
CA THR A 124 -24.98 -5.47 -0.09
C THR A 124 -23.86 -5.01 -1.04
N GLN A 125 -24.21 -4.26 -2.08
CA GLN A 125 -23.26 -3.74 -3.05
C GLN A 125 -22.32 -2.69 -2.41
N PHE A 126 -22.84 -1.81 -1.55
CA PHE A 126 -22.02 -0.88 -0.76
C PHE A 126 -21.07 -1.58 0.22
N ALA A 127 -21.56 -2.61 0.92
CA ALA A 127 -20.73 -3.39 1.84
C ALA A 127 -19.61 -4.14 1.11
N MET A 128 -19.91 -4.75 -0.05
CA MET A 128 -18.92 -5.44 -0.87
C MET A 128 -17.84 -4.50 -1.42
N THR A 129 -18.22 -3.35 -1.97
CA THR A 129 -17.27 -2.38 -2.53
C THR A 129 -16.35 -1.81 -1.44
N THR A 130 -16.91 -1.48 -0.28
CA THR A 130 -16.13 -1.01 0.87
C THR A 130 -15.17 -2.09 1.39
N PHE A 131 -15.64 -3.34 1.49
CA PHE A 131 -14.79 -4.45 1.91
C PHE A 131 -13.67 -4.74 0.91
N ALA A 132 -13.98 -4.72 -0.40
CA ALA A 132 -13.00 -4.89 -1.46
C ALA A 132 -11.92 -3.80 -1.43
N TRP A 133 -12.30 -2.54 -1.24
CA TRP A 133 -11.40 -1.40 -1.10
C TRP A 133 -10.44 -1.58 0.10
N ILE A 134 -10.99 -1.89 1.28
CA ILE A 134 -10.18 -2.11 2.49
C ILE A 134 -9.23 -3.30 2.30
N LEU A 135 -9.71 -4.37 1.67
CA LEU A 135 -8.91 -5.56 1.39
C LEU A 135 -7.78 -5.25 0.41
N ALA A 136 -8.04 -4.49 -0.66
CA ALA A 136 -7.04 -4.08 -1.63
C ALA A 136 -5.89 -3.33 -0.96
N HIS A 137 -6.19 -2.32 -0.12
CA HIS A 137 -5.16 -1.59 0.65
C HIS A 137 -4.44 -2.47 1.68
N THR A 138 -5.14 -3.41 2.30
CA THR A 138 -4.52 -4.35 3.24
C THR A 138 -3.53 -5.28 2.52
N LEU A 139 -3.90 -5.78 1.34
CA LEU A 139 -3.05 -6.62 0.52
C LEU A 139 -1.84 -5.84 -0.02
N ASP A 140 -2.03 -4.58 -0.41
CA ASP A 140 -0.93 -3.70 -0.82
C ASP A 140 0.15 -3.60 0.28
N GLY A 141 -0.27 -3.28 1.52
CA GLY A 141 0.63 -3.25 2.67
C GLY A 141 1.29 -4.60 2.96
N CYS A 142 0.55 -5.71 2.80
CA CYS A 142 1.09 -7.06 2.96
C CYS A 142 2.18 -7.38 1.92
N ILE A 143 1.99 -7.01 0.66
CA ILE A 143 2.98 -7.24 -0.42
C ILE A 143 4.29 -6.52 -0.11
N VAL A 144 4.23 -5.25 0.31
CA VAL A 144 5.44 -4.49 0.68
C VAL A 144 6.26 -5.21 1.75
N ILE A 145 5.58 -5.71 2.79
CA ILE A 145 6.22 -6.46 3.87
C ILE A 145 6.80 -7.79 3.35
N LEU A 146 6.05 -8.51 2.51
CA LEU A 146 6.48 -9.80 1.96
C LEU A 146 7.66 -9.66 1.00
N PHE A 147 7.76 -8.62 0.20
CA PHE A 147 8.84 -8.47 -0.77
C PHE A 147 10.10 -7.85 -0.18
N ASN A 148 9.97 -7.09 0.91
CA ASN A 148 11.11 -6.47 1.60
C ASN A 148 11.74 -7.42 2.64
N ARG A 149 12.92 -7.98 2.32
CA ARG A 149 13.66 -8.89 3.22
C ARG A 149 14.12 -8.22 4.52
N GLU A 150 14.48 -6.94 4.47
CA GLU A 150 14.92 -6.17 5.66
C GLU A 150 13.78 -5.98 6.65
N LEU A 151 12.55 -5.73 6.15
CA LEU A 151 11.36 -5.64 7.01
C LEU A 151 10.99 -6.99 7.64
N ARG A 152 11.18 -8.10 6.91
CA ARG A 152 10.94 -9.46 7.44
C ARG A 152 11.93 -9.86 8.51
N SER A 153 13.22 -9.56 8.34
CA SER A 153 14.22 -9.85 9.38
C SER A 153 13.97 -9.04 10.65
N LEU A 154 13.58 -7.76 10.52
CA LEU A 154 13.19 -6.94 11.67
C LEU A 154 11.94 -7.48 12.40
N ARG A 155 10.91 -7.90 11.66
CA ARG A 155 9.71 -8.55 12.24
C ARG A 155 10.05 -9.83 13.00
N LEU A 156 10.91 -10.68 12.43
CA LEU A 156 11.37 -11.92 13.08
C LEU A 156 12.17 -11.62 14.34
N ASN A 157 13.06 -10.62 14.31
CA ASN A 157 13.82 -10.22 15.50
C ASN A 157 12.91 -9.68 16.61
N ILE A 158 11.92 -8.84 16.27
CA ILE A 158 10.93 -8.34 17.24
C ILE A 158 10.10 -9.50 17.84
N ALA A 159 9.67 -10.46 17.00
CA ALA A 159 8.94 -11.63 17.47
C ALA A 159 9.78 -12.50 18.41
N VAL A 160 11.06 -12.71 18.09
CA VAL A 160 12.02 -13.45 18.92
C VAL A 160 12.27 -12.73 20.26
N THR A 161 12.52 -11.42 20.25
CA THR A 161 12.69 -10.63 21.49
C THR A 161 11.42 -10.66 22.36
N THR A 162 10.23 -10.66 21.76
CA THR A 162 8.95 -10.79 22.49
C THR A 162 8.79 -12.17 23.12
N SER A 163 9.28 -13.22 22.44
CA SER A 163 9.28 -14.58 22.97
C SER A 163 10.31 -14.81 24.08
N GLU A 164 11.51 -14.22 24.01
CA GLU A 164 12.52 -14.28 25.06
C GLU A 164 12.11 -13.51 26.31
N SER A 165 11.50 -12.33 26.17
CA SER A 165 10.98 -11.56 27.30
C SER A 165 9.79 -12.25 27.99
N SER A 166 8.97 -12.99 27.24
CA SER A 166 7.94 -13.86 27.82
C SER A 166 8.52 -15.08 28.57
N HIS A 167 9.64 -15.64 28.10
CA HIS A 167 10.32 -16.75 28.78
C HIS A 167 11.05 -16.31 30.05
N HIS A 168 11.70 -15.14 30.03
CA HIS A 168 12.35 -14.57 31.21
C HIS A 168 11.32 -14.16 32.27
N GLY A 169 10.21 -13.51 31.88
CA GLY A 169 9.11 -13.20 32.79
C GLY A 169 8.48 -14.43 33.45
N ARG A 170 8.41 -15.57 32.75
CA ARG A 170 7.91 -16.83 33.32
C ARG A 170 8.88 -17.46 34.33
N GLN A 171 10.20 -17.31 34.12
CA GLN A 171 11.21 -17.77 35.08
C GLN A 171 11.23 -16.90 36.34
N THR A 172 11.11 -15.58 36.23
CA THR A 172 11.10 -14.69 37.41
C THR A 172 9.87 -14.93 38.30
N VAL A 173 8.69 -15.19 37.70
CA VAL A 173 7.47 -15.51 38.46
C VAL A 173 7.58 -16.90 39.12
N ALA A 174 8.11 -17.92 38.44
CA ALA A 174 8.28 -19.26 39.02
C ALA A 174 9.29 -19.25 40.19
N THR A 175 10.37 -18.47 40.09
CA THR A 175 11.38 -18.35 41.15
C THR A 175 10.84 -17.57 42.36
N THR A 176 9.98 -16.56 42.13
CA THR A 176 9.33 -15.80 43.20
C THR A 176 8.31 -16.65 43.96
N TYR A 177 7.50 -17.45 43.24
CA TYR A 177 6.50 -18.36 43.84
C TYR A 177 7.14 -19.43 44.74
N HIS A 178 8.31 -19.96 44.34
CA HIS A 178 9.02 -20.97 45.13
C HIS A 178 9.64 -20.38 46.42
N SER A 179 9.97 -19.09 46.43
CA SER A 179 10.53 -18.40 47.61
C SER A 179 9.48 -17.94 48.63
N SER A 180 8.23 -17.73 48.21
CA SER A 180 7.14 -17.30 49.08
C SER A 180 6.40 -18.45 49.77
N HIS A 181 6.57 -19.69 49.29
CA HIS A 181 5.95 -20.89 49.87
C HIS A 181 6.92 -21.77 50.68
N ALA A 182 8.20 -21.40 50.76
CA ALA A 182 9.22 -22.06 51.57
C ALA A 182 9.45 -21.36 52.93
N ARG A 183 8.51 -20.52 53.36
CA ARG A 183 8.57 -19.78 54.62
C ARG A 183 7.34 -20.05 55.48
#